data_AF-A0A7C8ZAG8-F1
#
_entry.id   AF-A0A7C8ZAG8-F1
#
_cell.length_a   1.000
_cell.length_b   1.000
_cell.length_c   1.000
_cell.angle_alpha   90.00
_cell.angle_beta   90.00
_cell.angle_gamma   90.00
#
_symmetry.space_group_name_H-M   'P 1'
#
loop_
_entity.id
_entity.type
_entity.pdbx_description
1 polymer ?
#
loop_
_entity_poly.entity_id
_entity_poly.type
_entity_poly.pdbx_seq_one_letter_code
_entity_poly.pdbx_strand_id
1 'polypeptide(L)'
;SPSSSPEPPPPPPPPADYFPIPGPESETTIPPEKFPLEKRRRSEILRDRKSRAGLVKPEPPNFEIGWKRTKPIQVEKPTGYVIMDFLEKLEGLMGREFGSTELLAKAGEIVAERAREEAEVLRDEGKV
;
A
#
# COMPACT_ATOMS: atom_id res chain seq x y z
N SER A 1 -45.23 -40.68 -5.20
CA SER A 1 -43.95 -40.64 -5.94
C SER A 1 -43.59 -39.20 -6.23
N PRO A 2 -42.58 -38.59 -5.57
CA PRO A 2 -42.04 -37.33 -6.06
C PRO A 2 -40.98 -37.61 -7.14
N SER A 3 -41.21 -37.01 -8.30
CA SER A 3 -40.32 -37.02 -9.47
C SER A 3 -39.04 -36.28 -9.13
N SER A 4 -37.89 -36.97 -9.17
CA SER A 4 -36.58 -36.38 -8.98
C SER A 4 -36.08 -35.86 -10.34
N SER A 5 -36.24 -34.56 -10.58
CA SER A 5 -35.54 -33.88 -11.69
C SER A 5 -34.08 -33.65 -11.27
N PRO A 6 -33.08 -33.99 -12.10
CA PRO A 6 -31.70 -33.67 -11.80
C PRO A 6 -31.47 -32.16 -11.96
N GLU A 7 -30.86 -31.56 -10.95
CA GLU A 7 -30.42 -30.16 -10.94
C GLU A 7 -29.31 -29.95 -11.99
N PRO A 8 -29.38 -28.90 -12.83
CA PRO A 8 -28.33 -28.64 -13.81
C PRO A 8 -27.03 -28.21 -13.11
N PRO A 9 -25.85 -28.54 -13.67
CA PRO A 9 -24.57 -28.18 -13.06
C PRO A 9 -24.40 -26.65 -13.00
N PRO A 10 -23.70 -26.13 -11.96
CA PRO A 10 -23.46 -24.70 -11.83
C PRO A 10 -22.61 -24.19 -13.02
N PRO A 11 -22.86 -22.96 -13.49
CA PRO A 11 -22.06 -22.37 -14.56
C PRO A 11 -20.60 -22.22 -14.13
N PRO A 12 -19.63 -22.32 -15.07
CA PRO A 12 -18.23 -22.13 -14.75
C PRO A 12 -17.98 -20.71 -14.21
N PRO A 13 -17.01 -20.54 -13.29
CA PRO A 13 -16.66 -19.22 -12.78
C PRO A 13 -16.16 -18.32 -13.93
N PRO A 14 -16.52 -17.03 -13.93
CA PRO A 14 -16.03 -16.10 -14.94
C PRO A 14 -14.49 -15.99 -14.86
N PRO A 15 -13.81 -15.77 -15.99
CA PRO A 15 -12.36 -15.56 -15.99
C PRO A 15 -11.98 -14.38 -15.09
N ALA A 16 -10.84 -14.50 -14.39
CA ALA A 16 -10.35 -13.56 -13.37
C ALA A 16 -10.05 -12.13 -13.89
N ASP A 17 -10.19 -11.90 -15.19
CA ASP A 17 -9.87 -10.62 -15.86
C ASP A 17 -11.12 -9.80 -16.25
N TYR A 18 -12.31 -10.14 -15.74
CA TYR A 18 -13.51 -9.30 -15.93
C TYR A 18 -13.49 -8.08 -14.99
N PHE A 19 -12.52 -7.20 -15.19
CA PHE A 19 -12.67 -5.79 -14.83
C PHE A 19 -13.44 -5.13 -15.98
N PRO A 20 -14.56 -4.42 -15.74
CA PRO A 20 -15.20 -3.63 -16.77
C PRO A 20 -14.29 -2.45 -17.09
N ILE A 21 -13.34 -2.67 -18.01
CA ILE A 21 -12.57 -1.59 -18.60
C ILE A 21 -13.57 -0.84 -19.49
N PRO A 22 -13.85 0.45 -19.23
CA PRO A 22 -14.69 1.24 -20.11
C PRO A 22 -14.11 1.18 -21.52
N GLY A 23 -14.85 0.62 -22.47
CA GLY A 23 -14.46 0.59 -23.88
C GLY A 23 -14.28 2.01 -24.42
N PRO A 24 -13.56 2.20 -25.54
CA PRO A 24 -13.30 3.51 -26.14
C PRO A 24 -14.57 4.30 -26.52
N GLU A 25 -15.74 3.67 -26.47
CA GLU A 25 -17.06 4.28 -26.60
C GLU A 25 -17.61 4.89 -25.29
N SER A 26 -16.83 4.90 -24.21
CA SER A 26 -17.24 5.53 -22.96
C SER A 26 -17.38 7.04 -23.15
N GLU A 27 -18.60 7.54 -22.98
CA GLU A 27 -19.06 8.93 -23.19
C GLU A 27 -18.37 9.99 -22.30
N THR A 28 -17.25 9.66 -21.66
CA THR A 28 -16.42 10.61 -20.89
C THR A 28 -15.54 11.50 -21.78
N THR A 29 -15.62 11.38 -23.11
CA THR A 29 -14.88 12.24 -24.06
C THR A 29 -15.84 12.84 -25.08
N ILE A 30 -16.84 13.61 -24.61
CA ILE A 30 -17.63 14.47 -25.50
C ILE A 30 -16.70 15.62 -25.94
N PRO A 31 -16.43 15.79 -27.25
CA PRO A 31 -15.62 16.90 -27.72
C PRO A 31 -16.32 18.24 -27.38
N PRO A 32 -15.56 19.33 -27.15
CA PRO A 32 -16.08 20.61 -26.66
C PRO A 32 -17.23 21.21 -27.51
N GLU A 33 -17.34 20.78 -28.76
CA GLU A 33 -18.33 21.22 -29.74
C GLU A 33 -19.67 20.46 -29.65
N LYS A 34 -19.72 19.32 -28.95
CA LYS A 34 -20.90 18.44 -28.85
C LYS A 34 -21.59 18.47 -27.49
N PHE A 35 -21.14 19.32 -26.57
CA PHE A 35 -21.93 19.58 -25.37
C PHE A 35 -23.26 20.22 -25.77
N PRO A 36 -24.40 19.70 -25.30
CA PRO A 36 -25.68 20.40 -25.45
C PRO A 36 -25.67 21.66 -24.59
N LEU A 37 -25.01 22.69 -25.09
CA LEU A 37 -24.96 24.03 -24.54
C LEU A 37 -26.24 24.75 -24.99
N GLU A 38 -27.36 24.38 -24.40
CA GLU A 38 -28.54 25.23 -24.43
C GLU A 38 -28.14 26.57 -23.79
N LYS A 39 -28.00 27.60 -24.63
CA LYS A 39 -27.61 28.96 -24.25
C LYS A 39 -28.68 29.54 -23.31
N ARG A 40 -28.60 29.20 -22.02
CA ARG A 40 -29.49 29.73 -20.99
C ARG A 40 -29.42 31.26 -21.01
N ARG A 41 -30.56 31.92 -21.19
CA ARG A 41 -30.66 33.38 -21.08
C ARG A 41 -30.21 33.78 -19.68
N ARG A 42 -29.25 34.72 -19.60
CA ARG A 42 -28.65 35.19 -18.34
C ARG A 42 -29.65 35.77 -17.32
N SER A 43 -30.91 35.97 -17.72
CA SER A 43 -32.00 36.51 -16.91
C SER A 43 -32.78 35.47 -16.10
N GLU A 44 -32.57 34.17 -16.34
CA GLU A 44 -33.31 33.09 -15.65
C GLU A 44 -32.57 32.54 -14.41
N ILE A 45 -31.38 33.09 -14.12
CA ILE A 45 -30.66 32.79 -12.88
C ILE A 45 -31.32 33.60 -11.76
N LEU A 46 -32.34 33.02 -11.11
CA LEU A 46 -32.85 33.52 -9.84
C LEU A 46 -31.72 33.47 -8.80
N ARG A 47 -30.97 34.57 -8.68
CA ARG A 47 -30.09 34.78 -7.53
C ARG A 47 -30.97 35.03 -6.33
N ASP A 48 -31.27 33.97 -5.59
CA ASP A 48 -31.94 34.09 -4.30
C ASP A 48 -31.04 34.91 -3.36
N ARG A 49 -31.40 36.17 -3.14
CA ARG A 49 -30.59 37.15 -2.40
C ARG A 49 -30.78 37.02 -0.88
N LYS A 50 -31.39 35.91 -0.41
CA LYS A 50 -31.77 35.71 0.99
C LYS A 50 -31.34 34.35 1.56
N SER A 51 -30.03 34.08 1.54
CA SER A 51 -29.43 33.03 2.38
C SER A 51 -28.37 33.59 3.34
N ARG A 52 -28.54 34.85 3.75
CA ARG A 52 -27.64 35.52 4.72
C ARG A 52 -28.04 35.30 6.19
N ALA A 53 -28.77 34.23 6.47
CA ALA A 53 -29.09 33.80 7.82
C ALA A 53 -29.00 32.26 7.86
N GLY A 54 -27.98 31.73 8.54
CA GLY A 54 -27.96 30.34 9.00
C GLY A 54 -26.91 29.39 8.42
N LEU A 55 -25.97 29.83 7.60
CA LEU A 55 -24.86 28.96 7.14
C LEU A 55 -23.54 29.29 7.85
N VAL A 56 -23.55 29.32 9.18
CA VAL A 56 -22.30 29.08 9.92
C VAL A 56 -22.07 27.58 9.78
N LYS A 57 -21.30 27.17 8.77
CA LYS A 57 -20.74 25.83 8.77
C LYS A 57 -19.97 25.74 10.10
N PRO A 58 -20.36 24.88 11.05
CA PRO A 58 -19.46 24.61 12.17
C PRO A 58 -18.13 24.19 11.55
N GLU A 59 -17.02 24.66 12.14
CA GLU A 59 -15.71 24.17 11.73
C GLU A 59 -15.79 22.64 11.69
N PRO A 60 -15.48 22.00 10.54
CA PRO A 60 -15.54 20.55 10.45
C PRO A 60 -14.79 19.98 11.65
N PRO A 61 -15.36 19.02 12.40
CA PRO A 61 -14.73 18.51 13.60
C PRO A 61 -13.28 18.18 13.26
N ASN A 62 -12.34 18.83 13.95
CA ASN A 62 -10.93 18.62 13.70
C ASN A 62 -10.62 17.20 14.16
N PHE A 63 -10.75 16.25 13.23
CA PHE A 63 -10.37 14.88 13.47
C PHE A 63 -8.84 14.85 13.48
N GLU A 64 -8.23 15.20 14.61
CA GLU A 64 -6.85 14.81 14.94
C GLU A 64 -6.66 13.27 14.92
N ILE A 65 -7.73 12.53 14.61
CA ILE A 65 -7.79 11.11 14.33
C ILE A 65 -7.17 10.85 12.96
N GLY A 66 -5.84 10.72 12.92
CA GLY A 66 -5.16 10.20 11.74
C GLY A 66 -3.66 10.03 11.84
N TRP A 67 -2.97 10.81 12.68
CA TRP A 67 -1.49 10.84 12.69
C TRP A 67 -0.86 10.45 14.02
N LYS A 68 -1.66 10.28 15.08
CA LYS A 68 -1.19 9.73 16.35
C LYS A 68 -1.33 8.21 16.27
N ARG A 69 -0.20 7.50 16.22
CA ARG A 69 -0.19 6.04 16.27
C ARG A 69 -0.84 5.60 17.59
N THR A 70 -1.98 4.93 17.51
CA THR A 70 -2.74 4.42 18.67
C THR A 70 -2.12 3.17 19.28
N LYS A 71 -1.18 2.54 18.58
CA LYS A 71 -0.41 1.39 19.06
C LYS A 71 1.03 1.81 19.36
N PRO A 72 1.60 1.41 20.51
CA PRO A 72 3.01 1.62 20.77
C PRO A 72 3.82 0.87 19.73
N ILE A 73 4.80 1.54 19.13
CA ILE A 73 5.79 0.87 18.28
C ILE A 73 6.88 0.37 19.20
N GLN A 74 7.20 -0.92 19.08
CA GLN A 74 8.42 -1.46 19.62
C GLN A 74 9.59 -0.90 18.80
N VAL A 75 10.25 0.10 19.36
CA VAL A 75 11.45 0.73 18.77
C VAL A 75 12.68 -0.14 19.01
N GLU A 76 12.59 -1.05 19.98
CA GLU A 76 13.66 -1.99 20.30
C GLU A 76 13.85 -3.01 19.18
N LYS A 77 15.11 -3.21 18.80
CA LYS A 77 15.49 -4.17 17.76
C LYS A 77 15.33 -5.59 18.32
N PRO A 78 14.87 -6.56 17.50
CA PRO A 78 14.74 -7.93 17.95
C PRO A 78 16.11 -8.55 18.29
N THR A 79 16.09 -9.59 19.13
CA THR A 79 17.29 -10.38 19.48
C THR A 79 17.99 -10.86 18.21
N GLY A 80 19.32 -10.70 18.14
CA GLY A 80 20.10 -11.13 16.98
C GLY A 80 19.99 -10.22 15.75
N TYR A 81 19.30 -9.07 15.83
CA TYR A 81 19.20 -8.12 14.71
C TYR A 81 20.57 -7.72 14.15
N VAL A 82 21.56 -7.52 15.03
CA VAL A 82 22.92 -7.13 14.64
C VAL A 82 23.57 -8.21 13.76
N ILE A 83 23.44 -9.48 14.15
CA ILE A 83 23.96 -10.62 13.36
C ILE A 83 23.26 -10.67 12.00
N MET A 84 21.93 -10.55 11.99
CA MET A 84 21.15 -10.56 10.76
C MET A 84 21.56 -9.43 9.80
N ASP A 85 21.75 -8.22 10.33
CA ASP A 85 22.16 -7.03 9.55
C ASP A 85 23.53 -7.23 8.88
N PHE A 86 24.49 -7.87 9.57
CA PHE A 86 25.77 -8.21 8.94
C PHE A 86 25.64 -9.25 7.82
N LEU A 87 24.82 -10.29 8.03
CA LEU A 87 24.58 -11.33 7.03
C LEU A 87 23.86 -10.78 5.80
N GLU A 88 22.81 -9.97 5.98
CA GLU A 88 22.07 -9.33 4.90
C GLU A 88 22.98 -8.41 4.06
N LYS A 89 23.87 -7.66 4.72
CA LYS A 89 24.86 -6.82 4.02
C LYS A 89 25.86 -7.65 3.22
N LEU A 90 26.34 -8.76 3.77
CA LEU A 90 27.25 -9.66 3.07
C LEU A 90 26.57 -10.30 1.84
N GLU A 91 25.33 -10.76 2.00
CA GLU A 91 24.52 -11.26 0.90
C GLU A 91 24.28 -10.20 -0.18
N GLY A 92 23.98 -8.97 0.24
CA GLY A 92 23.86 -7.83 -0.66
C GLY A 92 25.16 -7.50 -1.42
N LEU A 93 26.33 -7.76 -0.81
CA LEU A 93 27.62 -7.65 -1.50
C LEU A 93 27.84 -8.80 -2.48
N MET A 94 27.48 -10.03 -2.12
CA MET A 94 27.56 -11.21 -3.00
C MET A 94 26.64 -11.12 -4.21
N GLY A 95 25.46 -10.53 -4.04
CA GLY A 95 24.48 -10.34 -5.12
C GLY A 95 24.83 -9.20 -6.09
N ARG A 96 25.91 -8.45 -5.83
CA ARG A 96 26.36 -7.37 -6.70
C ARG A 96 27.70 -7.73 -7.32
N GLU A 97 27.94 -7.27 -8.54
CA GLU A 97 29.23 -7.44 -9.24
C GLU A 97 30.28 -6.42 -8.75
N PHE A 98 30.49 -6.32 -7.43
CA PHE A 98 31.50 -5.42 -6.85
C PHE A 98 32.66 -6.22 -6.23
N GLY A 99 33.89 -5.81 -6.59
CA GLY A 99 35.12 -6.32 -5.96
C GLY A 99 35.66 -7.62 -6.54
N SER A 100 36.80 -8.07 -6.00
CA SER A 100 37.37 -9.38 -6.29
C SER A 100 36.79 -10.45 -5.36
N THR A 101 36.84 -11.72 -5.78
CA THR A 101 36.46 -12.87 -4.95
C THR A 101 37.23 -12.91 -3.63
N GLU A 102 38.50 -12.49 -3.65
CA GLU A 102 39.35 -12.40 -2.46
C GLU A 102 38.82 -11.37 -1.44
N LEU A 103 38.36 -10.20 -1.92
CA LEU A 103 37.79 -9.18 -1.06
C LEU A 103 36.49 -9.67 -0.41
N LEU A 104 35.66 -10.34 -1.19
CA LEU A 104 34.40 -10.89 -0.70
C LEU A 104 34.62 -12.03 0.31
N ALA A 105 35.62 -12.89 0.09
CA ALA A 105 36.03 -13.90 1.06
C ALA A 105 36.51 -13.27 2.37
N LYS A 106 37.30 -12.19 2.29
CA LYS A 106 37.74 -11.43 3.47
C LYS A 106 36.58 -10.75 4.19
N ALA A 107 35.63 -10.18 3.46
CA ALA A 107 34.41 -9.63 4.07
C ALA A 107 33.60 -10.73 4.79
N GLY A 108 33.50 -11.92 4.21
CA GLY A 108 32.85 -13.07 4.84
C GLY A 108 33.54 -13.54 6.11
N GLU A 109 34.87 -13.56 6.13
CA GLU A 109 35.68 -13.88 7.33
C GLU A 109 35.38 -12.91 8.48
N ILE A 110 35.40 -11.60 8.19
CA ILE A 110 35.13 -10.55 9.18
C ILE A 110 33.69 -10.65 9.71
N VAL A 111 32.71 -10.87 8.83
CA VAL A 111 31.30 -11.01 9.23
C VAL A 111 31.10 -12.26 10.08
N ALA A 112 31.76 -13.38 9.77
CA ALA A 112 31.66 -14.60 10.57
C ALA A 112 32.30 -14.45 11.95
N GLU A 113 33.44 -13.78 12.06
CA GLU A 113 34.05 -13.43 13.34
C GLU A 113 33.11 -12.54 14.17
N ARG A 114 32.60 -11.46 13.57
CA ARG A 114 31.70 -10.56 14.29
C ARG A 114 30.38 -11.20 14.71
N ALA A 115 29.81 -12.06 13.86
CA ALA A 115 28.59 -12.78 14.18
C ALA A 115 28.78 -13.73 15.37
N ARG A 116 29.97 -14.35 15.51
CA ARG A 116 30.29 -15.19 16.67
C ARG A 116 30.43 -14.37 17.94
N GLU A 117 31.18 -13.28 17.90
CA GLU A 117 31.33 -12.39 19.06
C GLU A 117 29.96 -11.88 19.55
N GLU A 118 29.10 -11.43 18.63
CA GLU A 118 27.77 -10.96 18.99
C GLU A 118 26.87 -12.09 19.52
N ALA A 119 27.00 -13.30 18.98
CA ALA A 119 26.26 -14.46 19.49
C ALA A 119 26.71 -14.86 20.90
N GLU A 120 28.00 -14.74 21.21
CA GLU A 120 28.54 -14.96 22.56
C GLU A 120 28.00 -13.93 23.54
N VAL A 121 27.98 -12.63 23.16
CA VAL A 121 27.37 -11.58 23.98
C VAL A 121 25.90 -11.89 24.28
N LEU A 122 25.13 -12.31 23.27
CA LEU A 122 23.73 -12.66 23.46
C LEU A 122 23.53 -13.89 24.35
N ARG A 123 24.45 -14.87 24.26
CA ARG A 123 24.45 -16.06 25.12
C ARG A 123 24.78 -15.71 26.57
N ASP A 124 25.78 -14.87 26.79
CA ASP A 124 26.20 -14.41 28.12
C ASP A 124 25.10 -13.57 28.80
N GLU A 125 24.34 -12.82 28.01
CA GLU A 125 23.16 -12.08 28.47
C GLU A 125 21.92 -12.98 28.68
N GLY A 126 22.01 -14.29 28.40
CA GLY A 126 20.91 -15.25 28.56
C GLY A 126 19.76 -15.07 27.57
N LYS A 127 20.02 -14.42 26.43
CA LYS A 127 19.02 -14.15 25.38
C LYS A 127 18.93 -15.26 24.33
N VAL A 128 19.75 -16.31 24.44
CA VAL A 128 19.86 -17.46 23.54
C VAL A 128 20.04 -18.75 24.33
#